data_AF-A0A372F2D0-F1
#
_entry.id   AF-A0A372F2D0-F1
#
_cell.length_a   1.000
_cell.length_b   1.000
_cell.length_c   1.000
_cell.angle_alpha   90.00
_cell.angle_beta   90.00
_cell.angle_gamma   90.00
#
_symmetry.space_group_name_H-M   'P 1'
#
loop_
_entity.id
_entity.type
_entity.pdbx_description
1 polymer ?
#
loop_
_entity_poly.entity_id
_entity_poly.type
_entity_poly.pdbx_seq_one_letter_code
_entity_poly.pdbx_strand_id
1 'polypeptide(L)'
;MLKNRIVRHSLYYGGIAAVICIVVALIQFYGIHKSPFGRYKLPAFGINVLFILIAIWTYRATNRGTLTFTEGFSVGFLTNFFAALITATFYYCFVKFTGNESILLWVKENVEAIMKIKESHIKNFGLEDFSTLLKQAKQVPTAGYVFLDELGKKQICIIAVTIISLIFRRHTYTVS
;
A
#
# COMPACT_ATOMS: atom_id res chain seq x y z
N MET A 1 -13.77 -3.39 26.46
CA MET A 1 -12.29 -3.51 26.50
C MET A 1 -11.66 -4.03 25.20
N LEU A 2 -12.25 -5.02 24.49
CA LEU A 2 -11.69 -5.58 23.25
C LEU A 2 -11.53 -4.55 22.10
N LYS A 3 -12.54 -3.68 21.90
CA LYS A 3 -12.50 -2.61 20.87
C LYS A 3 -11.28 -1.68 21.01
N ASN A 4 -10.95 -1.27 22.24
CA ASN A 4 -9.77 -0.42 22.49
C ASN A 4 -8.46 -1.18 22.22
N ARG A 5 -8.43 -2.50 22.45
CA ARG A 5 -7.23 -3.32 22.19
C ARG A 5 -6.99 -3.51 20.69
N ILE A 6 -8.05 -3.73 19.91
CA ILE A 6 -7.99 -3.83 18.44
C ILE A 6 -7.44 -2.52 17.87
N VAL A 7 -8.08 -1.39 18.17
CA VAL A 7 -7.67 -0.08 17.65
C VAL A 7 -6.22 0.24 18.06
N ARG A 8 -5.84 0.01 19.32
CA ARG A 8 -4.48 0.28 19.79
C ARG A 8 -3.43 -0.58 19.09
N HIS A 9 -3.69 -1.88 18.88
CA HIS A 9 -2.78 -2.75 18.14
C HIS A 9 -2.65 -2.31 16.68
N SER A 10 -3.79 -2.07 16.03
CA SER A 10 -3.81 -1.65 14.64
C SER A 10 -3.10 -0.33 14.41
N LEU A 11 -3.24 0.63 15.33
CA LEU A 11 -2.59 1.93 15.23
C LEU A 11 -1.08 1.83 15.46
N TYR A 12 -0.64 0.99 16.42
CA TYR A 12 0.78 0.76 16.68
C TYR A 12 1.48 0.11 15.49
N TYR A 13 0.99 -1.04 15.01
CA TYR A 13 1.61 -1.73 13.88
C TYR A 13 1.38 -1.01 12.55
N GLY A 14 0.24 -0.34 12.37
CA GLY A 14 -0.04 0.48 11.19
C GLY A 14 0.86 1.71 11.13
N GLY A 15 1.14 2.34 12.27
CA GLY A 15 2.09 3.44 12.39
C GLY A 15 3.52 3.01 12.06
N ILE A 16 3.98 1.89 12.62
CA ILE A 16 5.32 1.35 12.30
C ILE A 16 5.42 1.01 10.81
N ALA A 17 4.40 0.33 10.25
CA ALA A 17 4.36 0.01 8.84
C ALA A 17 4.43 1.27 7.97
N ALA A 18 3.70 2.33 8.34
CA ALA A 18 3.74 3.60 7.64
C ALA A 18 5.12 4.26 7.69
N VAL A 19 5.74 4.33 8.87
CA VAL A 19 7.07 4.92 9.05
C VAL A 19 8.09 4.18 8.18
N ILE A 20 8.07 2.85 8.18
CA ILE A 20 8.99 2.06 7.35
C ILE A 20 8.72 2.29 5.86
N CYS A 21 7.45 2.33 5.43
CA CYS A 21 7.11 2.64 4.03
C CYS A 21 7.62 4.04 3.63
N ILE A 22 7.48 5.03 4.51
CA ILE A 22 7.96 6.41 4.30
C ILE A 22 9.49 6.43 4.18
N VAL A 23 10.21 5.75 5.09
CA VAL A 23 11.67 5.65 5.04
C VAL A 23 12.14 5.00 3.74
N VAL A 24 11.49 3.91 3.31
CA VAL A 24 11.81 3.27 2.01
C VAL A 24 11.56 4.22 0.84
N ALA A 25 10.46 4.96 0.85
CA ALA A 25 10.16 5.95 -0.20
C ALA A 25 11.18 7.09 -0.24
N LEU A 26 11.62 7.57 0.92
CA LEU A 26 12.67 8.60 1.03
C LEU A 26 14.02 8.08 0.52
N ILE A 27 14.40 6.84 0.86
CA ILE A 27 15.62 6.21 0.35
C ILE A 27 15.57 6.06 -1.17
N GLN A 28 14.42 5.67 -1.72
CA GLN A 28 14.25 5.56 -3.18
C GLN A 28 14.43 6.91 -3.88
N PHE A 29 13.83 7.97 -3.33
CA PHE A 29 13.89 9.29 -3.92
C PHE A 29 15.28 9.93 -3.78
N TYR A 30 15.84 9.98 -2.57
CA TYR A 30 17.12 10.67 -2.31
C TYR A 30 18.35 9.81 -2.59
N GLY A 31 18.27 8.49 -2.46
CA GLY A 31 19.42 7.59 -2.61
C GLY A 31 19.56 6.98 -4.00
N ILE A 32 18.44 6.61 -4.64
CA ILE A 32 18.43 5.92 -5.94
C ILE A 32 18.00 6.85 -7.08
N HIS A 33 17.54 8.07 -6.76
CA HIS A 33 16.95 9.01 -7.72
C HIS A 33 15.85 8.36 -8.56
N LYS A 34 15.02 7.54 -7.89
CA LYS A 34 13.84 6.88 -8.48
C LYS A 34 12.57 7.45 -7.89
N SER A 35 11.51 7.42 -8.67
CA SER A 35 10.22 7.87 -8.17
C SER A 35 9.76 6.96 -7.02
N PRO A 36 9.31 7.52 -5.88
CA PRO A 36 8.62 6.75 -4.85
C PRO A 36 7.22 6.32 -5.31
N PHE A 37 6.79 6.74 -6.50
CA PHE A 37 5.48 6.44 -7.08
C PHE A 37 5.58 5.39 -8.20
N GLY A 38 4.44 4.81 -8.57
CA GLY A 38 4.37 3.83 -9.68
C GLY A 38 4.93 2.45 -9.33
N ARG A 39 5.79 1.91 -10.22
CA ARG A 39 6.27 0.52 -10.17
C ARG A 39 7.11 0.20 -8.93
N TYR A 40 7.81 1.20 -8.40
CA TYR A 40 8.68 1.04 -7.24
C TYR A 40 7.93 1.01 -5.89
N LYS A 41 6.59 1.06 -5.90
CA LYS A 41 5.74 0.87 -4.71
C LYS A 41 5.68 -0.60 -4.22
N LEU A 42 6.09 -1.57 -5.03
CA LEU A 42 6.02 -3.01 -4.71
C LEU A 42 6.62 -3.40 -3.33
N PRO A 43 7.81 -2.89 -2.93
CA PRO A 43 8.36 -3.16 -1.60
C PRO A 43 7.47 -2.64 -0.47
N ALA A 44 6.88 -1.45 -0.63
CA ALA A 44 5.96 -0.88 0.36
C ALA A 44 4.69 -1.72 0.53
N PHE A 45 4.21 -2.38 -0.55
CA PHE A 45 3.13 -3.36 -0.47
C PHE A 45 3.52 -4.59 0.34
N GLY A 46 4.67 -5.18 0.05
CA GLY A 46 5.16 -6.36 0.78
C GLY A 46 5.34 -6.09 2.28
N ILE A 47 5.94 -4.94 2.62
CA ILE A 47 6.11 -4.49 4.01
C ILE A 47 4.75 -4.36 4.70
N ASN A 48 3.78 -3.70 4.04
CA ASN A 48 2.45 -3.52 4.61
C ASN A 48 1.76 -4.86 4.91
N VAL A 49 1.85 -5.83 4.00
CA VAL A 49 1.30 -7.19 4.20
C VAL A 49 2.01 -7.92 5.35
N LEU A 50 3.34 -7.78 5.46
CA LEU A 50 4.11 -8.36 6.57
C LEU A 50 3.65 -7.79 7.92
N PHE A 51 3.44 -6.48 8.01
CA PHE A 51 2.97 -5.85 9.25
C PHE A 51 1.52 -6.19 9.58
N ILE A 52 0.66 -6.41 8.59
CA ILE A 52 -0.68 -6.97 8.80
C ILE A 52 -0.58 -8.36 9.44
N LEU A 53 0.31 -9.22 8.94
CA LEU A 53 0.54 -10.55 9.51
C LEU A 53 1.02 -10.45 10.96
N ILE A 54 2.02 -9.61 11.23
CA ILE A 54 2.56 -9.42 12.58
C ILE A 54 1.49 -8.85 13.51
N ALA A 55 0.67 -7.90 13.06
CA ALA A 55 -0.41 -7.32 13.86
C ALA A 55 -1.45 -8.36 14.26
N ILE A 56 -1.89 -9.21 13.32
CA ILE A 56 -2.86 -10.27 13.58
C ILE A 56 -2.26 -11.34 14.51
N TRP A 57 -1.01 -11.75 14.27
CA TRP A 57 -0.32 -12.75 15.07
C TRP A 57 -0.11 -12.31 16.53
N THR A 58 0.35 -11.08 16.73
CA THR A 58 0.60 -10.51 18.07
C THR A 58 -0.69 -10.24 18.82
N TYR A 59 -1.75 -9.81 18.12
CA TYR A 59 -3.08 -9.70 18.73
C TYR A 59 -3.60 -11.07 19.21
N ARG A 60 -3.43 -12.13 18.40
CA ARG A 60 -3.77 -13.51 18.80
C ARG A 60 -2.97 -13.97 20.02
N ALA A 61 -1.66 -13.71 20.06
CA ALA A 61 -0.81 -14.06 21.21
C ALA A 61 -1.29 -13.37 22.49
N THR A 62 -1.70 -12.10 22.40
CA THR A 62 -2.26 -11.33 23.51
C THR A 62 -3.65 -11.82 23.94
N ASN A 63 -4.40 -12.45 23.03
CA ASN A 63 -5.74 -12.99 23.30
C ASN A 63 -5.74 -14.49 23.66
N ARG A 64 -4.69 -14.96 24.36
CA ARG A 64 -4.55 -16.37 24.79
C ARG A 64 -4.61 -17.39 23.65
N GLY A 65 -4.23 -16.98 22.44
CA GLY A 65 -4.16 -17.86 21.27
C GLY A 65 -5.48 -18.11 20.55
N THR A 66 -6.60 -17.52 21.00
CA THR A 66 -7.90 -17.56 20.32
C THR A 66 -8.10 -16.32 19.47
N LEU A 67 -8.67 -16.49 18.29
CA LEU A 67 -8.93 -15.40 17.35
C LEU A 67 -10.13 -15.73 16.49
N THR A 68 -11.17 -14.91 16.58
CA THR A 68 -12.29 -14.98 15.64
C THR A 68 -11.91 -14.33 14.31
N PHE A 69 -12.58 -14.75 13.22
CA PHE A 69 -12.35 -14.15 11.91
C PHE A 69 -12.59 -12.63 11.91
N THR A 70 -13.65 -12.17 12.57
CA THR A 70 -14.01 -10.75 12.63
C THR A 70 -12.96 -9.93 13.37
N GLU A 71 -12.36 -10.46 14.44
CA GLU A 71 -11.25 -9.81 15.14
C GLU A 71 -9.98 -9.75 14.28
N GLY A 72 -9.58 -10.87 13.66
CA GLY A 72 -8.43 -10.91 12.76
C GLY A 72 -8.59 -9.94 11.58
N PHE A 73 -9.76 -9.96 10.94
CA PHE A 73 -10.08 -9.08 9.84
C PHE A 73 -10.08 -7.62 10.28
N SER A 74 -10.70 -7.29 11.42
CA SER A 74 -10.73 -5.93 11.93
C SER A 74 -9.34 -5.40 12.26
N VAL A 75 -8.50 -6.21 12.91
CA VAL A 75 -7.12 -5.83 13.24
C VAL A 75 -6.31 -5.59 11.98
N GLY A 76 -6.35 -6.52 11.02
CA GLY A 76 -5.61 -6.41 9.77
C GLY A 76 -6.10 -5.26 8.90
N PHE A 77 -7.42 -5.08 8.77
CA PHE A 77 -8.03 -4.00 8.01
C PHE A 77 -7.68 -2.62 8.59
N LEU A 78 -7.83 -2.44 9.90
CA LEU A 78 -7.48 -1.16 10.55
C LEU A 78 -5.98 -0.89 10.47
N THR A 79 -5.13 -1.91 10.61
CA THR A 79 -3.67 -1.78 10.45
C THR A 79 -3.34 -1.25 9.05
N ASN A 80 -3.91 -1.88 8.02
CA ASN A 80 -3.76 -1.45 6.63
C ASN A 80 -4.28 -0.03 6.41
N PHE A 81 -5.45 0.28 6.95
CA PHE A 81 -6.11 1.57 6.78
C PHE A 81 -5.31 2.71 7.43
N PHE A 82 -4.85 2.53 8.67
CA PHE A 82 -3.98 3.53 9.32
C PHE A 82 -2.65 3.68 8.60
N ALA A 83 -2.04 2.57 8.18
CA ALA A 83 -0.81 2.63 7.41
C ALA A 83 -1.01 3.43 6.12
N ALA A 84 -2.08 3.13 5.37
CA ALA A 84 -2.43 3.82 4.13
C ALA A 84 -2.72 5.31 4.35
N LEU A 85 -3.45 5.66 5.40
CA LEU A 85 -3.80 7.05 5.71
C LEU A 85 -2.56 7.88 6.03
N ILE A 86 -1.66 7.34 6.86
CA ILE A 86 -0.42 8.03 7.24
C ILE A 86 0.49 8.17 6.01
N THR A 87 0.69 7.10 5.22
CA THR A 87 1.54 7.16 4.01
C THR A 87 0.95 8.09 2.94
N ALA A 88 -0.37 8.06 2.73
CA ALA A 88 -1.02 8.92 1.76
C ALA A 88 -0.91 10.39 2.16
N THR A 89 -1.13 10.70 3.44
CA THR A 89 -0.97 12.06 3.98
C THR A 89 0.48 12.54 3.85
N PHE A 90 1.44 11.66 4.17
CA PHE A 90 2.84 11.97 3.98
C PHE A 90 3.16 12.26 2.51
N TYR A 91 2.72 11.42 1.56
CA TYR A 91 2.97 11.66 0.13
C TYR A 91 2.30 12.93 -0.39
N TYR A 92 1.10 13.26 0.08
CA TYR A 92 0.45 14.51 -0.24
C TYR A 92 1.30 15.71 0.19
N CYS A 93 1.77 15.71 1.44
CA CYS A 93 2.65 16.75 1.96
C CYS A 93 3.99 16.78 1.21
N PHE A 94 4.61 15.61 1.02
CA PHE A 94 5.88 15.45 0.32
C PHE A 94 5.84 16.11 -1.05
N VAL A 95 4.87 15.74 -1.89
CA VAL A 95 4.67 16.34 -3.22
C VAL A 95 4.50 17.87 -3.15
N LYS A 96 3.78 18.39 -2.14
CA LYS A 96 3.62 19.84 -1.97
C LYS A 96 4.92 20.54 -1.58
N PHE A 97 5.79 19.90 -0.81
CA PHE A 97 7.03 20.50 -0.31
C PHE A 97 8.22 20.32 -1.26
N THR A 98 8.37 19.16 -1.93
CA THR A 98 9.43 18.92 -2.93
C THR A 98 9.07 19.43 -4.32
N GLY A 99 7.85 19.94 -4.50
CA GLY A 99 7.35 20.40 -5.79
C GLY A 99 7.13 19.27 -6.80
N ASN A 100 7.09 19.64 -8.09
CA ASN A 100 6.76 18.70 -9.16
C ASN A 100 7.89 17.73 -9.52
N GLU A 101 9.10 17.84 -8.94
CA GLU A 101 10.25 17.01 -9.32
C GLU A 101 9.97 15.52 -9.16
N SER A 102 9.43 15.10 -8.02
CA SER A 102 9.07 13.69 -7.78
C SER A 102 7.99 13.18 -8.73
N ILE A 103 7.07 14.05 -9.14
CA ILE A 103 6.01 13.70 -10.10
C ILE A 103 6.57 13.65 -11.52
N LEU A 104 7.45 14.57 -11.91
CA LEU A 104 8.07 14.59 -13.22
C LEU A 104 8.97 13.37 -13.42
N LEU A 105 9.70 12.98 -12.37
CA LEU A 105 10.46 11.73 -12.37
C LEU A 105 9.54 10.52 -12.57
N TRP A 106 8.39 10.49 -11.89
CA TRP A 106 7.39 9.45 -12.08
C TRP A 106 6.86 9.39 -13.53
N VAL A 107 6.51 10.54 -14.10
CA VAL A 107 6.03 10.66 -15.49
C VAL A 107 7.09 10.17 -16.46
N LYS A 108 8.35 10.59 -16.28
CA LYS A 108 9.48 10.15 -17.11
C LYS A 108 9.64 8.63 -17.08
N GLU A 109 9.63 8.04 -15.89
CA GLU A 109 9.75 6.58 -15.71
C GLU A 109 8.58 5.82 -16.34
N ASN A 110 7.35 6.33 -16.23
CA ASN A 110 6.18 5.71 -16.86
C ASN A 110 6.28 5.76 -18.39
N VAL A 111 6.68 6.90 -18.96
CA VAL A 111 6.86 7.04 -20.42
C VAL A 111 7.97 6.11 -20.92
N GLU A 112 9.09 6.03 -20.22
CA GLU A 112 10.17 5.08 -20.55
C GLU A 112 9.67 3.62 -20.49
N ALA A 113 8.87 3.27 -19.49
CA ALA A 113 8.30 1.92 -19.36
C ALA A 113 7.34 1.58 -20.50
N ILE A 114 6.49 2.52 -20.92
CA ILE A 114 5.56 2.33 -22.05
C ILE A 114 6.32 2.26 -23.38
N MET A 115 7.35 3.09 -23.56
CA MET A 115 8.16 3.05 -24.78
C MET A 115 8.88 1.72 -24.97
N LYS A 116 9.28 1.04 -23.88
CA LYS A 116 9.89 -0.31 -23.94
C LYS A 116 8.93 -1.38 -24.46
N ILE A 117 7.62 -1.23 -24.25
CA ILE A 117 6.61 -2.20 -24.70
C ILE A 117 5.94 -1.79 -26.02
N LYS A 118 6.41 -0.69 -26.65
CA LYS A 118 5.79 -0.09 -27.84
C LYS A 118 5.54 -1.10 -28.95
N GLU A 119 6.57 -1.83 -29.39
CA GLU A 119 6.47 -2.74 -30.53
C GLU A 119 5.51 -3.89 -30.26
N SER A 120 5.59 -4.52 -29.08
CA SER A 120 4.66 -5.60 -28.72
C SER A 120 3.24 -5.09 -28.54
N HIS A 121 3.06 -3.89 -28.01
CA HIS A 121 1.75 -3.33 -27.72
C HIS A 121 1.05 -2.88 -29.00
N ILE A 122 1.76 -2.20 -29.91
CA ILE A 122 1.22 -1.81 -31.22
C ILE A 122 0.84 -3.06 -32.03
N LYS A 123 1.64 -4.13 -31.98
CA LYS A 123 1.33 -5.38 -32.68
C LYS A 123 0.04 -6.05 -32.19
N ASN A 124 -0.24 -5.97 -30.89
CA ASN A 124 -1.36 -6.69 -30.27
C ASN A 124 -2.65 -5.85 -30.14
N PHE A 125 -2.53 -4.53 -29.96
CA PHE A 125 -3.64 -3.62 -29.64
C PHE A 125 -3.77 -2.45 -30.63
N GLY A 126 -2.81 -2.27 -31.53
CA GLY A 126 -2.83 -1.20 -32.52
C GLY A 126 -2.23 0.12 -32.02
N LEU A 127 -2.17 1.09 -32.93
CA LEU A 127 -1.44 2.34 -32.75
C LEU A 127 -2.26 3.39 -31.98
N GLU A 128 -3.58 3.36 -32.10
CA GLU A 128 -4.49 4.27 -31.40
C GLU A 128 -4.47 4.03 -29.88
N ASP A 129 -4.57 2.77 -29.45
CA ASP A 129 -4.49 2.39 -28.03
C ASP A 129 -3.15 2.77 -27.42
N PHE A 130 -2.05 2.52 -28.14
CA PHE A 130 -0.71 2.94 -27.71
C PHE A 130 -0.62 4.47 -27.54
N SER A 131 -1.20 5.23 -28.48
CA SER A 131 -1.18 6.70 -28.40
C SER A 131 -1.98 7.23 -27.20
N THR A 132 -3.08 6.56 -26.86
CA THR A 132 -3.92 6.90 -25.70
C THR A 132 -3.19 6.60 -24.39
N LEU A 133 -2.54 5.44 -24.28
CA LEU A 133 -1.71 5.08 -23.13
C LEU A 133 -0.54 6.05 -22.94
N LEU A 134 0.12 6.44 -24.03
CA LEU A 134 1.23 7.39 -23.98
C LEU A 134 0.76 8.80 -23.60
N LYS A 135 -0.43 9.22 -24.02
CA LYS A 135 -1.07 10.46 -23.55
C LYS A 135 -1.36 10.41 -22.05
N GLN A 136 -1.91 9.30 -21.55
CA GLN A 136 -2.20 9.11 -20.12
C GLN A 136 -0.92 9.13 -19.27
N ALA A 137 0.15 8.47 -19.72
CA ALA A 137 1.41 8.44 -18.97
C ALA A 137 2.12 9.78 -18.90
N LYS A 138 1.86 10.69 -19.86
CA LYS A 138 2.38 12.06 -19.88
C LYS A 138 1.56 13.02 -19.00
N GLN A 139 0.36 12.66 -18.57
CA GLN A 139 -0.41 13.51 -17.68
C GLN A 139 0.32 13.63 -16.35
N VAL A 140 0.53 14.86 -15.89
CA VAL A 140 1.16 15.17 -14.60
C VAL A 140 0.07 15.08 -13.53
N PRO A 141 0.13 14.09 -12.63
CA PRO A 141 -0.89 13.91 -11.60
C PRO A 141 -0.77 14.94 -10.48
N THR A 142 -1.91 15.39 -9.99
CA THR A 142 -2.01 16.32 -8.85
C THR A 142 -1.68 15.62 -7.53
N ALA A 143 -1.23 16.36 -6.52
CA ALA A 143 -1.01 15.84 -5.17
C ALA A 143 -2.23 15.10 -4.58
N GLY A 144 -3.46 15.57 -4.87
CA GLY A 144 -4.69 14.90 -4.46
C GLY A 144 -4.90 13.54 -5.14
N TYR A 145 -4.46 13.40 -6.40
CA TYR A 145 -4.47 12.11 -7.09
C TYR A 145 -3.49 11.12 -6.43
N VAL A 146 -2.28 11.57 -6.07
CA VAL A 146 -1.29 10.73 -5.37
C VAL A 146 -1.83 10.21 -4.03
N PHE A 147 -2.53 11.07 -3.28
CA PHE A 147 -3.19 10.68 -2.04
C PHE A 147 -4.23 9.57 -2.26
N LEU A 148 -5.16 9.77 -3.21
CA LEU A 148 -6.21 8.82 -3.50
C LEU A 148 -5.67 7.51 -4.10
N ASP A 149 -4.66 7.60 -4.96
CA ASP A 149 -3.96 6.45 -5.54
C ASP A 149 -3.35 5.57 -4.45
N GLU A 150 -2.71 6.19 -3.45
CA GLU A 150 -2.10 5.46 -2.34
C GLU A 150 -3.14 4.79 -1.45
N LEU A 151 -4.20 5.51 -1.10
CA LEU A 151 -5.31 4.94 -0.31
C LEU A 151 -5.99 3.78 -1.04
N GLY A 152 -6.28 3.95 -2.32
CA GLY A 152 -6.99 2.98 -3.15
C GLY A 152 -6.16 1.72 -3.38
N LYS A 153 -4.91 1.86 -3.84
CA LYS A 153 -4.08 0.68 -4.14
C LYS A 153 -3.76 -0.14 -2.88
N LYS A 154 -3.55 0.49 -1.72
CA LYS A 154 -3.35 -0.24 -0.45
C LYS A 154 -4.59 -1.04 -0.02
N GLN A 155 -5.78 -0.80 -0.54
CA GLN A 155 -6.94 -1.67 -0.27
C GLN A 155 -6.85 -3.04 -0.95
N ILE A 156 -5.96 -3.23 -1.93
CA ILE A 156 -5.68 -4.57 -2.49
C ILE A 156 -5.16 -5.51 -1.37
N CYS A 157 -4.51 -4.97 -0.34
CA CYS A 157 -4.07 -5.74 0.83
C CYS A 157 -5.24 -6.35 1.63
N ILE A 158 -6.49 -5.94 1.42
CA ILE A 158 -7.68 -6.56 2.07
C ILE A 158 -7.80 -8.05 1.70
N ILE A 159 -7.37 -8.44 0.50
CA ILE A 159 -7.34 -9.84 0.08
C ILE A 159 -6.37 -10.62 1.00
N ALA A 160 -5.18 -10.06 1.23
CA ALA A 160 -4.21 -10.65 2.16
C ALA A 160 -4.72 -10.65 3.60
N VAL A 161 -5.38 -9.57 4.06
CA VAL A 161 -6.03 -9.51 5.39
C VAL A 161 -7.02 -10.67 5.54
N THR A 162 -7.86 -10.91 4.55
CA THR A 162 -8.85 -12.00 4.57
C THR A 162 -8.17 -13.36 4.69
N ILE A 163 -7.18 -13.64 3.85
CA ILE A 163 -6.43 -14.90 3.85
C ILE A 163 -5.73 -15.13 5.20
N ILE A 164 -4.99 -14.13 5.69
CA ILE A 164 -4.28 -14.22 6.97
C ILE A 164 -5.28 -14.41 8.12
N SER A 165 -6.40 -13.70 8.11
CA SER A 165 -7.43 -13.82 9.16
C SER A 165 -8.07 -15.21 9.18
N LEU A 166 -8.23 -15.85 8.02
CA LEU A 166 -8.69 -17.23 7.91
C LEU A 166 -7.65 -18.22 8.44
N ILE A 167 -6.38 -18.07 8.08
CA ILE A 167 -5.28 -18.94 8.53
C ILE A 167 -5.11 -18.89 10.05
N PHE A 168 -5.18 -17.69 10.64
CA PHE A 168 -4.98 -17.50 12.08
C PHE A 168 -6.24 -17.72 12.91
N ARG A 169 -7.39 -17.98 12.28
CA ARG A 169 -8.66 -18.26 12.96
C ARG A 169 -8.52 -19.51 13.83
N ARG A 170 -8.76 -19.37 15.14
CA ARG A 170 -8.84 -20.50 16.06
C ARG A 170 -9.98 -20.26 17.03
N HIS A 171 -10.99 -21.12 16.94
CA HIS A 171 -12.11 -21.16 17.87
C HIS A 171 -11.78 -22.06 19.06
N THR A 172 -12.11 -21.61 20.27
CA THR A 172 -12.35 -22.52 21.38
C THR A 172 -13.71 -23.16 21.14
N TYR A 173 -13.72 -24.44 20.76
CA TYR A 173 -14.94 -25.23 20.79
C TYR A 173 -15.31 -25.45 22.27
N THR A 174 -16.16 -24.59 22.84
CA THR A 174 -17.00 -25.02 23.96
C THR A 174 -18.12 -25.85 23.35
N VAL A 175 -17.91 -27.16 23.32
CA VAL A 175 -19.00 -28.12 23.14
C VAL A 175 -19.78 -28.05 24.45
N SER A 176 -20.87 -27.30 24.44
CA SER A 176 -21.90 -27.31 25.50
C SER A 176 -22.84 -28.47 25.27
#